data_AF-A0A094ZIP5-F1
#
_entry.id   AF-A0A094ZIP5-F1
#
_cell.length_a   1.000
_cell.length_b   1.000
_cell.length_c   1.000
_cell.angle_alpha   90.00
_cell.angle_beta   90.00
_cell.angle_gamma   90.00
#
_symmetry.space_group_name_H-M   'P 1'
#
loop_
_entity.id
_entity.type
_entity.pdbx_description
1 polymer ?
#
loop_
_entity_poly.entity_id
_entity_poly.type
_entity_poly.pdbx_seq_one_letter_code
_entity_poly.pdbx_strand_id
1 'polypeptide(L)'
;MANTPYHSTAKWLVKLLEPLQQELVKHSVKDVFEFVDTLKNMNINGKTMLSLDITPLFTNIPLTETIDYICEQLLEKKIEIPIPVIKMKELLLKCTMNIHFKFNNEFFRQFDGVAMGL
;
A
#
# COMPACT_ATOMS: atom_id res chain seq x y z
N MET A 1 16.89 2.60 1.81
CA MET A 1 16.97 4.02 2.21
C MET A 1 17.12 4.15 3.72
N ALA A 2 18.32 4.01 4.27
CA ALA A 2 18.56 4.55 5.60
C ALA A 2 18.71 6.07 5.46
N ASN A 3 18.05 6.87 6.30
CA ASN A 3 18.24 8.33 6.48
C ASN A 3 17.30 9.33 5.77
N THR A 4 16.10 8.96 5.30
CA THR A 4 15.06 9.99 5.04
C THR A 4 14.38 10.40 6.35
N PRO A 5 13.96 11.65 6.54
CA PRO A 5 13.27 12.08 7.76
C PRO A 5 11.92 11.38 7.95
N TYR A 6 11.35 10.80 6.89
CA TYR A 6 10.05 10.12 6.92
C TYR A 6 10.15 8.63 7.23
N HIS A 7 11.33 8.01 7.12
CA HIS A 7 11.46 6.55 7.16
C HIS A 7 10.96 5.95 8.49
N SER A 8 11.31 6.56 9.63
CA SER A 8 10.87 6.08 10.95
C SER A 8 9.36 6.21 11.13
N THR A 9 8.77 7.33 10.69
CA THR A 9 7.32 7.56 10.72
C THR A 9 6.60 6.59 9.80
N ALA A 10 7.03 6.42 8.55
CA ALA A 10 6.45 5.49 7.60
C ALA A 10 6.48 4.05 8.13
N LYS A 11 7.63 3.60 8.68
CA LYS A 11 7.76 2.27 9.29
C LYS A 11 6.82 2.06 10.48
N TRP A 12 6.57 3.10 11.26
CA TRP A 12 5.59 3.05 12.34
C TRP A 12 4.15 3.01 11.81
N LEU A 13 3.81 3.80 10.79
CA LEU A 13 2.49 3.78 10.14
C LEU A 13 2.18 2.40 9.54
N VAL A 14 3.16 1.72 8.94
CA VAL A 14 2.99 0.35 8.42
C VAL A 14 2.49 -0.60 9.51
N LYS A 15 3.06 -0.54 10.72
CA LYS A 15 2.62 -1.38 11.85
C LYS A 15 1.18 -1.08 12.27
N LEU A 16 0.76 0.17 12.17
CA LEU A 16 -0.63 0.54 12.51
C LEU A 16 -1.63 0.08 11.47
N LEU A 17 -1.22 0.00 10.20
CA LEU A 17 -2.07 -0.42 9.09
C LEU A 17 -2.07 -1.93 8.86
N GLU A 18 -1.19 -2.69 9.52
CA GLU A 18 -1.09 -4.14 9.38
C GLU A 18 -2.43 -4.88 9.66
N PRO A 19 -3.20 -4.55 10.73
CA PRO A 19 -4.51 -5.18 10.95
C PRO A 19 -5.50 -4.89 9.82
N LEU A 20 -5.50 -3.67 9.30
CA LEU A 20 -6.34 -3.30 8.16
C LEU A 20 -5.95 -4.07 6.90
N GLN A 21 -4.65 -4.21 6.65
CA GLN A 21 -4.13 -4.96 5.50
C GLN A 21 -4.60 -6.41 5.55
N GLN A 22 -4.52 -7.07 6.70
CA GLN A 22 -5.00 -8.45 6.88
C GLN A 22 -6.50 -8.57 6.61
N GLU A 23 -7.30 -7.56 6.97
CA GLU A 23 -8.73 -7.52 6.69
C GLU A 23 -9.09 -7.20 5.23
N LEU A 24 -8.22 -6.55 4.47
CA LEU A 24 -8.45 -6.24 3.05
C LEU A 24 -7.95 -7.36 2.14
N VAL A 25 -6.83 -7.98 2.48
CA VAL A 25 -6.10 -8.94 1.64
C VAL A 25 -6.52 -10.38 1.97
N LYS A 26 -7.84 -10.66 1.96
CA LYS A 26 -8.40 -11.98 2.30
C LYS A 26 -8.19 -13.05 1.22
N HIS A 27 -8.03 -12.63 -0.03
CA HIS A 27 -7.90 -13.51 -1.19
C HIS A 27 -6.56 -13.30 -1.88
N SER A 28 -5.49 -13.51 -1.12
CA SER A 28 -4.12 -13.46 -1.61
C SER A 28 -3.40 -14.74 -1.25
N VAL A 29 -2.44 -15.12 -2.10
CA VAL A 29 -1.51 -16.22 -1.89
C VAL A 29 -0.14 -15.61 -1.64
N LYS A 30 0.62 -16.17 -0.70
CA LYS A 30 1.93 -15.64 -0.31
C LYS A 30 2.95 -15.78 -1.43
N ASP A 31 2.94 -16.92 -2.10
CA ASP A 31 3.91 -17.26 -3.14
C ASP A 31 3.34 -18.25 -4.16
N VAL A 32 4.15 -18.51 -5.19
CA VAL A 32 3.79 -19.41 -6.31
C VAL A 32 3.63 -20.86 -5.84
N PHE A 33 4.33 -21.29 -4.78
CA PHE A 33 4.22 -22.66 -4.28
C PHE A 33 2.87 -22.87 -3.60
N GLU A 34 2.46 -21.95 -2.73
CA GLU A 34 1.13 -21.97 -2.10
C GLU A 34 0.02 -21.92 -3.16
N PHE A 35 0.19 -21.10 -4.20
CA PHE A 35 -0.75 -21.03 -5.32
C PHE A 35 -0.91 -22.40 -6.01
N VAL A 36 0.21 -23.02 -6.39
CA VAL A 36 0.21 -24.33 -7.06
C VAL A 36 -0.43 -25.40 -6.18
N ASP A 37 -0.12 -25.42 -4.88
CA ASP A 37 -0.70 -26.40 -3.95
C ASP A 37 -2.20 -26.17 -3.73
N THR A 38 -2.65 -24.91 -3.72
CA THR A 38 -4.08 -24.59 -3.66
C THR A 38 -4.82 -25.08 -4.90
N LEU A 39 -4.23 -24.89 -6.08
CA LEU A 39 -4.83 -25.33 -7.34
C LEU A 39 -4.95 -26.85 -7.46
N LYS A 40 -3.96 -27.62 -6.97
CA LYS A 40 -4.00 -29.10 -6.98
C LYS A 40 -5.23 -29.64 -6.25
N ASN A 41 -5.64 -28.98 -5.17
CA ASN A 41 -6.73 -29.42 -4.31
C ASN A 41 -8.10 -28.85 -4.75
N MET A 42 -8.14 -27.97 -5.75
CA MET A 42 -9.38 -27.31 -6.19
C MET A 42 -9.95 -27.99 -7.45
N ASN A 43 -11.27 -28.16 -7.51
CA ASN A 43 -11.93 -28.52 -8.77
C ASN A 43 -11.85 -27.34 -9.75
N ILE A 44 -11.05 -27.50 -10.81
CA ILE A 44 -10.82 -26.49 -11.85
C ILE A 44 -11.67 -26.68 -13.10
N ASN A 45 -12.51 -27.74 -13.16
CA ASN A 45 -13.30 -28.01 -14.34
C ASN A 45 -14.27 -26.85 -14.64
N GLY A 46 -14.29 -26.39 -15.89
CA GLY A 46 -15.10 -25.24 -16.32
C GLY A 46 -14.59 -23.86 -15.87
N LYS A 47 -13.39 -23.76 -15.26
CA LYS A 47 -12.79 -22.47 -14.85
C LYS A 47 -11.75 -22.00 -15.87
N THR A 48 -11.57 -20.68 -15.97
CA THR A 48 -10.55 -20.04 -16.82
C THR A 48 -9.57 -19.27 -15.96
N MET A 49 -8.29 -19.35 -16.30
CA MET A 49 -7.25 -18.53 -15.68
C MET A 49 -7.12 -17.21 -16.44
N LEU A 50 -7.10 -16.11 -15.69
CA LEU A 50 -6.85 -14.76 -16.22
C LEU A 50 -5.56 -14.23 -15.58
N SER A 51 -4.66 -13.72 -16.41
CA SER A 51 -3.46 -13.00 -15.95
C SER A 51 -3.61 -11.55 -16.37
N LEU A 52 -3.53 -10.66 -15.38
CA LEU A 52 -3.56 -9.21 -15.57
C LEU A 52 -2.26 -8.66 -14.98
N ASP A 53 -1.61 -7.77 -15.73
CA ASP A 53 -0.45 -7.04 -15.24
C ASP A 53 -0.78 -5.55 -15.14
N ILE A 54 -0.35 -4.92 -14.06
CA ILE A 54 -0.61 -3.50 -13.79
C ILE A 54 0.62 -2.71 -14.19
N THR A 55 0.47 -1.80 -15.14
CA THR A 55 1.55 -0.89 -15.54
C THR A 55 1.02 0.52 -15.74
N PRO A 56 1.66 1.56 -15.18
CA PRO A 56 2.64 1.57 -14.07
C PRO A 56 2.00 1.53 -12.67
N LEU A 57 2.49 0.65 -11.79
CA LEU A 57 1.90 0.40 -10.47
C LEU A 57 1.94 1.60 -9.51
N PHE A 58 3.10 2.22 -9.31
CA PHE A 58 3.28 3.25 -8.27
C PHE A 58 2.89 4.66 -8.72
N THR A 59 3.14 5.01 -9.98
CA THR A 59 2.91 6.36 -10.49
C THR A 59 1.44 6.65 -10.80
N ASN A 60 0.61 5.61 -10.94
CA ASN A 60 -0.82 5.74 -11.23
C ASN A 60 -1.71 5.55 -9.99
N ILE A 61 -1.12 5.48 -8.78
CA ILE A 61 -1.92 5.40 -7.57
C ILE A 61 -2.56 6.77 -7.33
N PRO A 62 -3.91 6.87 -7.31
CA PRO A 62 -4.59 8.11 -6.97
C PRO A 62 -4.39 8.36 -5.47
N LEU A 63 -3.38 9.17 -5.13
CA LEU A 63 -2.80 9.18 -3.78
C LEU A 63 -3.82 9.63 -2.74
N THR A 64 -4.55 10.70 -3.02
CA THR A 64 -5.48 11.31 -2.07
C THR A 64 -6.67 10.38 -1.83
N GLU A 65 -7.22 9.83 -2.90
CA GLU A 65 -8.32 8.87 -2.90
C GLU A 65 -7.93 7.60 -2.14
N THR A 66 -6.69 7.12 -2.32
CA THR A 66 -6.18 5.95 -1.60
C THR A 66 -6.07 6.22 -0.10
N ILE A 67 -5.60 7.41 0.31
CA ILE A 67 -5.51 7.78 1.72
C ILE A 67 -6.89 7.94 2.34
N ASP A 68 -7.84 8.52 1.61
CA ASP A 68 -9.22 8.67 2.06
C ASP A 68 -9.89 7.31 2.23
N TYR A 69 -9.71 6.43 1.24
CA TYR A 69 -10.17 5.05 1.32
C TYR A 69 -9.60 4.31 2.54
N ILE A 70 -8.30 4.44 2.84
CA ILE A 70 -7.69 3.85 4.04
C ILE A 70 -8.39 4.36 5.31
N CYS A 71 -8.65 5.66 5.40
CA CYS A 71 -9.29 6.27 6.57
C CYS A 71 -10.74 5.79 6.73
N GLU A 72 -11.50 5.69 5.64
CA GLU A 72 -12.84 5.14 5.63
C GLU A 72 -12.85 3.68 6.09
N GLN A 73 -11.95 2.85 5.56
CA GLN A 73 -11.87 1.44 5.92
C GLN A 73 -11.47 1.22 7.39
N LEU A 74 -10.62 2.08 7.97
CA LEU A 74 -10.32 2.04 9.41
C LEU A 74 -11.59 2.25 10.25
N LEU A 75 -12.45 3.20 9.85
CA LEU A 75 -13.69 3.52 10.54
C LEU A 75 -14.75 2.42 10.35
N GLU A 76 -14.97 1.97 9.11
CA GLU A 76 -15.97 0.96 8.77
C GLU A 76 -15.69 -0.38 9.45
N LYS A 77 -14.43 -0.82 9.42
CA LYS A 77 -13.99 -2.07 10.04
C LYS A 77 -13.72 -1.94 11.54
N LYS A 78 -13.86 -0.74 12.11
CA LYS A 78 -13.62 -0.44 13.53
C LYS A 78 -12.23 -0.89 13.99
N ILE A 79 -11.21 -0.68 13.15
CA ILE A 79 -9.82 -1.00 13.48
C ILE A 79 -9.30 0.06 14.44
N GLU A 80 -8.97 -0.36 15.66
CA GLU A 80 -8.42 0.54 16.66
C GLU A 80 -6.96 0.87 16.36
N ILE A 81 -6.66 2.16 16.27
CA ILE A 81 -5.31 2.70 16.11
C ILE A 81 -5.01 3.67 17.27
N PRO A 82 -3.75 3.81 17.70
CA PRO A 82 -3.37 4.61 18.87
C PRO A 82 -3.47 6.13 18.63
N ILE A 83 -3.97 6.56 17.47
CA ILE A 83 -4.10 7.95 17.08
C ILE A 83 -5.47 8.19 16.41
N PRO A 84 -6.01 9.41 16.46
CA PRO A 84 -7.21 9.74 15.69
C PRO A 84 -7.01 9.53 14.18
N VAL A 85 -8.05 9.08 13.47
CA VAL A 85 -8.02 8.86 12.01
C VAL A 85 -7.63 10.12 11.24
N ILE A 86 -8.04 11.31 11.71
CA ILE A 86 -7.60 12.57 11.11
C ILE A 86 -6.07 12.76 11.17
N LYS A 87 -5.42 12.31 12.27
CA LYS A 87 -3.97 12.34 12.40
C LYS A 87 -3.30 11.26 11.57
N MET A 88 -3.93 10.10 11.40
CA MET A 88 -3.48 9.08 10.44
C MET A 88 -3.42 9.66 9.02
N LYS A 89 -4.50 10.32 8.56
CA LYS A 89 -4.57 11.00 7.26
C LYS A 89 -3.45 12.03 7.08
N GLU A 90 -3.27 12.92 8.05
CA GLU A 90 -2.20 13.94 8.03
C GLU A 90 -0.81 13.31 7.91
N LEU A 91 -0.54 12.22 8.65
CA LEU A 91 0.76 11.55 8.65
C LEU A 91 1.02 10.80 7.35
N LEU A 92 -0.01 10.13 6.80
CA LEU A 92 0.09 9.47 5.50
C LEU A 92 0.44 10.49 4.42
N LEU A 93 -0.31 11.59 4.32
CA LEU A 93 -0.04 12.67 3.37
C LEU A 93 1.39 13.22 3.51
N LYS A 94 1.87 13.42 4.75
CA LYS A 94 3.25 13.90 4.97
C LYS A 94 4.33 12.91 4.54
N CYS A 95 4.05 11.60 4.63
CA CYS A 95 5.02 10.57 4.27
C CYS A 95 5.01 10.24 2.77
N THR A 96 3.93 10.53 2.05
CA THR A 96 3.73 10.10 0.66
C THR A 96 3.68 11.25 -0.34
N MET A 97 3.29 12.46 0.07
CA MET A 97 3.13 13.61 -0.81
C MET A 97 4.36 14.52 -0.81
N ASN A 98 4.63 15.19 -1.94
CA ASN A 98 5.72 16.15 -2.09
C ASN A 98 7.10 15.59 -1.72
N ILE A 99 7.33 14.30 -2.03
CA ILE A 99 8.63 13.67 -1.80
C ILE A 99 9.67 14.34 -2.69
N HIS A 100 10.74 14.82 -2.08
CA HIS A 100 11.87 15.42 -2.78
C HIS A 100 12.92 14.35 -3.02
N PHE A 101 13.42 14.28 -4.25
CA PHE A 101 14.49 13.37 -4.63
C PHE A 101 15.48 14.06 -5.55
N LYS A 102 16.70 13.51 -5.61
CA LYS A 102 17.78 14.03 -6.43
C LYS A 102 18.08 13.04 -7.56
N PHE A 103 18.11 13.53 -8.79
CA PHE A 103 18.47 12.75 -9.97
C PHE A 103 19.37 13.60 -10.88
N ASN A 104 20.47 13.05 -11.38
CA ASN A 104 21.43 13.78 -12.23
C ASN A 104 21.87 15.15 -11.67
N ASN A 105 22.11 15.22 -10.36
CA ASN A 105 22.43 16.47 -9.65
C ASN A 105 21.33 17.54 -9.60
N GLU A 106 20.14 17.26 -10.09
CA GLU A 106 18.98 18.14 -10.01
C GLU A 106 17.99 17.64 -8.95
N PHE A 107 17.28 18.59 -8.34
CA PHE A 107 16.24 18.30 -7.35
C PHE A 107 14.88 18.27 -8.02
N PHE A 108 14.14 17.21 -7.76
CA PHE A 108 12.79 17.00 -8.24
C PHE A 108 11.85 16.84 -7.05
N ARG A 109 10.60 17.22 -7.28
CA ARG A 109 9.50 16.98 -6.35
C ARG A 109 8.49 16.08 -7.03
N GLN A 110 8.13 14.99 -6.39
CA GLN A 110 7.04 14.15 -6.82
C GLN A 110 5.72 14.96 -6.81
N PHE A 111 5.00 14.97 -7.93
CA PHE A 111 3.72 15.64 -8.05
C PHE A 111 2.53 14.70 -7.81
N ASP A 112 2.65 13.42 -8.17
CA ASP A 112 1.59 12.41 -8.04
C ASP A 112 2.16 10.97 -7.90
N GLY A 113 1.29 10.02 -7.56
CA GLY A 113 1.62 8.64 -7.27
C GLY A 113 2.36 8.45 -5.95
N VAL A 114 3.06 7.32 -5.82
CA VAL A 114 3.85 6.98 -4.63
C VAL A 114 5.31 6.72 -5.02
N ALA A 115 6.27 7.26 -4.27
CA ALA A 115 7.67 7.00 -4.53
C ALA A 115 8.01 5.52 -4.23
N MET A 116 8.65 4.84 -5.19
CA MET A 116 9.09 3.45 -5.03
C MET A 116 10.39 3.37 -4.24
N GLY A 117 10.49 2.38 -3.34
CA GLY A 117 11.71 2.06 -2.58
C GLY A 117 11.87 2.75 -1.22
N LEU A 118 10.83 3.46 -0.76
CA LEU A 118 10.74 4.10 0.57
C LEU A 118 11.09 3.16 1.73
#